data_AF-A0A1Q5DBC8-F1
#
_entry.id   AF-A0A1Q5DBC8-F1
#
_cell.length_a   1.000
_cell.length_b   1.000
_cell.length_c   1.000
_cell.angle_alpha   90.00
_cell.angle_beta   90.00
_cell.angle_gamma   90.00
#
_symmetry.space_group_name_H-M   'P 1'
#
loop_
_entity.id
_entity.type
_entity.pdbx_description
1 polymer ?
#
loop_
_entity_poly.entity_id
_entity_poly.type
_entity_poly.pdbx_seq_one_letter_code
_entity_poly.pdbx_strand_id
1 'polypeptide(L)'
;MATALLGAATAVSVTWLTFMVLMISVWGAASGAAVGGFLGGYAACLAGGAALLVALAFLPPVRRMAPPRRWLLLAAVACPVPLTLAVVTWVSAG
;
A
#
# COMPACT_ATOMS: atom_id res chain seq x y z
N MET A 1 18.49 -8.42 -4.31
CA MET A 1 18.70 -6.95 -4.21
C MET A 1 17.45 -6.16 -4.60
N ALA A 2 16.93 -6.27 -5.83
CA ALA A 2 15.75 -5.52 -6.26
C ALA A 2 14.51 -5.68 -5.34
N THR A 3 14.24 -6.89 -4.86
CA THR A 3 13.19 -7.19 -3.87
C THR A 3 13.33 -6.41 -2.57
N ALA A 4 14.55 -6.33 -2.04
CA ALA A 4 14.82 -5.60 -0.80
C ALA A 4 14.66 -4.09 -1.00
N LEU A 5 15.08 -3.56 -2.15
CA LEU A 5 14.91 -2.15 -2.50
C LEU A 5 13.44 -1.78 -2.68
N LEU A 6 12.65 -2.62 -3.37
CA LEU A 6 11.21 -2.42 -3.52
C LEU A 6 10.47 -2.51 -2.17
N GLY A 7 10.84 -3.47 -1.32
CA GLY A 7 10.31 -3.58 0.03
C GLY A 7 10.65 -2.37 0.91
N ALA A 8 11.90 -1.91 0.86
CA ALA A 8 12.34 -0.72 1.60
C ALA A 8 11.63 0.54 1.10
N ALA A 9 11.52 0.74 -0.23
CA ALA A 9 10.79 1.86 -0.81
C ALA A 9 9.31 1.84 -0.39
N THR A 10 8.67 0.67 -0.42
CA THR A 10 7.29 0.50 0.07
C THR A 10 7.16 0.88 1.53
N ALA A 11 8.06 0.39 2.39
CA ALA A 11 8.05 0.70 3.83
C ALA A 11 8.26 2.20 4.10
N VAL A 12 9.18 2.84 3.38
CA VAL A 12 9.42 4.29 3.48
C VAL A 12 8.19 5.07 3.03
N SER A 13 7.60 4.71 1.89
CA SER A 13 6.38 5.37 1.39
C SER A 13 5.20 5.20 2.34
N VAL A 14 4.97 3.99 2.88
CA VAL A 14 3.90 3.75 3.86
C VAL A 14 4.17 4.56 5.12
N THR A 15 5.40 4.56 5.65
CA THR A 15 5.76 5.34 6.85
C THR A 15 5.51 6.83 6.66
N TRP A 16 5.92 7.36 5.50
CA TRP A 16 5.70 8.76 5.14
C TRP A 16 4.20 9.10 5.03
N LEU A 17 3.42 8.24 4.36
CA LEU A 17 1.97 8.42 4.23
C LEU A 17 1.27 8.34 5.58
N THR A 18 1.64 7.39 6.44
CA THR A 18 1.12 7.28 7.81
C THR A 18 1.38 8.57 8.58
N PHE A 19 2.61 9.10 8.50
CA PHE A 19 2.97 10.36 9.15
C PHE A 19 2.10 11.53 8.66
N MET A 20 1.92 11.68 7.35
CA MET A 20 1.06 12.71 6.76
C MET A 20 -0.40 12.58 7.20
N VAL A 21 -0.96 11.37 7.15
CA VAL A 21 -2.34 11.09 7.58
C VAL A 21 -2.53 11.47 9.04
N LEU A 22 -1.58 11.11 9.91
CA LEU A 22 -1.63 11.46 11.32
C LEU A 22 -1.51 12.97 11.54
N MET A 23 -0.62 13.67 10.82
CA MET A 23 -0.52 15.12 10.91
C MET A 23 -1.80 15.82 10.48
N ILE A 24 -2.34 15.47 9.32
CA ILE A 24 -3.63 15.98 8.84
C ILE A 24 -4.71 15.72 9.88
N SER A 25 -4.68 14.54 10.49
CA SER A 25 -5.66 14.16 11.51
C SER A 25 -5.54 14.98 12.79
N VAL A 26 -4.33 15.23 13.28
CA VAL A 26 -4.08 16.04 14.48
C VAL A 26 -4.53 17.48 14.26
N TRP A 27 -4.14 18.08 13.14
CA TRP A 27 -4.51 19.45 12.81
C TRP A 27 -6.00 19.59 12.50
N GLY A 28 -6.59 18.61 11.81
CA GLY A 28 -8.04 18.55 11.55
C GLY A 28 -8.84 18.39 12.84
N ALA A 29 -8.39 17.55 13.77
CA ALA A 29 -9.06 17.42 15.07
C ALA A 29 -8.95 18.73 15.87
N ALA A 30 -7.81 19.41 15.83
CA ALA A 30 -7.61 20.71 16.49
C ALA A 30 -8.53 21.81 15.93
N SER A 31 -8.90 21.74 14.64
CA SER A 31 -9.88 22.65 14.03
C SER A 31 -11.34 22.22 14.21
N GLY A 32 -11.60 21.14 14.97
CA GLY A 32 -12.94 20.61 15.23
C GLY A 32 -13.53 19.75 14.12
N ALA A 33 -12.73 19.37 13.11
CA ALA A 33 -13.20 18.50 12.03
C ALA A 33 -13.39 17.05 12.51
N ALA A 34 -14.39 16.36 11.95
CA ALA A 34 -14.61 14.94 12.20
C ALA A 34 -13.62 14.08 11.40
N VAL A 35 -12.55 13.62 12.05
CA VAL A 35 -11.45 12.90 11.38
C VAL A 35 -11.63 11.37 11.37
N GLY A 36 -12.56 10.83 12.18
CA GLY A 36 -12.72 9.39 12.37
C GLY A 36 -12.97 8.62 11.06
N GLY A 37 -13.79 9.16 10.16
CA GLY A 37 -14.04 8.54 8.85
C GLY A 37 -12.81 8.50 7.95
N PHE A 38 -11.99 9.55 7.97
CA PHE A 38 -10.74 9.62 7.21
C PHE A 38 -9.71 8.60 7.72
N LEU A 39 -9.51 8.55 9.04
CA LEU A 39 -8.64 7.55 9.70
C LEU A 39 -9.14 6.12 9.46
N GLY A 40 -10.45 5.90 9.57
CA GLY A 40 -11.07 4.61 9.29
C GLY A 40 -10.88 4.15 7.85
N GLY A 41 -11.07 5.05 6.88
CA GLY A 41 -10.81 4.78 5.47
C GLY A 41 -9.33 4.45 5.19
N TYR A 42 -8.41 5.20 5.78
CA TYR A 42 -6.97 4.92 5.68
C TYR A 42 -6.62 3.54 6.27
N ALA A 43 -7.12 3.23 7.46
CA ALA A 43 -6.91 1.93 8.10
C ALA A 43 -7.49 0.77 7.26
N ALA A 44 -8.68 0.96 6.68
CA ALA A 44 -9.30 -0.01 5.79
C ALA A 44 -8.47 -0.23 4.51
N CYS A 45 -7.91 0.83 3.92
CA CYS A 45 -7.00 0.73 2.79
C CYS A 45 -5.73 -0.08 3.12
N LEU A 46 -5.08 0.20 4.27
CA LEU A 46 -3.91 -0.57 4.70
C LEU A 46 -4.26 -2.05 4.96
N ALA A 47 -5.37 -2.30 5.65
CA ALA A 47 -5.85 -3.65 5.93
C ALA A 47 -6.19 -4.41 4.65
N GLY A 48 -6.86 -3.76 3.69
CA GLY A 48 -7.19 -4.33 2.38
C GLY A 48 -5.95 -4.66 1.56
N GLY A 49 -4.96 -3.76 1.53
CA GLY A 49 -3.68 -3.99 0.86
C GLY A 49 -2.91 -5.18 1.47
N ALA A 50 -2.85 -5.25 2.80
CA ALA A 50 -2.23 -6.38 3.50
C ALA A 50 -2.97 -7.70 3.22
N ALA A 51 -4.31 -7.70 3.29
CA ALA A 51 -5.12 -8.86 2.99
C ALA A 51 -4.94 -9.36 1.55
N LEU A 52 -4.83 -8.43 0.58
CA LEU A 52 -4.56 -8.75 -0.81
C LEU A 52 -3.19 -9.41 -1.00
N LEU A 53 -2.15 -8.89 -0.36
CA LEU A 53 -0.80 -9.48 -0.41
C LEU A 53 -0.78 -10.88 0.21
N VAL A 54 -1.50 -11.06 1.32
CA VAL A 54 -1.66 -12.38 1.96
C VAL A 54 -2.40 -13.33 1.01
N ALA A 55 -3.53 -12.90 0.43
CA ALA A 55 -4.29 -13.71 -0.52
C ALA A 55 -3.44 -14.13 -1.73
N LEU A 56 -2.70 -13.19 -2.32
CA LEU A 56 -1.74 -13.45 -3.41
C LEU A 56 -0.67 -14.46 -3.00
N ALA A 57 -0.13 -14.37 -1.77
CA ALA A 57 0.84 -15.32 -1.29
C ALA A 57 0.28 -16.75 -1.18
N PHE A 58 -1.02 -16.92 -0.98
CA PHE A 58 -1.70 -18.21 -0.87
C PHE A 58 -2.24 -18.77 -2.20
N LEU A 59 -2.25 -17.98 -3.28
CA LEU A 59 -2.71 -18.46 -4.58
C LEU A 59 -1.87 -19.67 -5.06
N PRO A 60 -2.49 -20.78 -5.52
CA PRO A 60 -1.79 -21.93 -6.07
C PRO A 60 -0.73 -21.60 -7.14
N PRO A 61 -0.98 -20.69 -8.12
CA PRO A 61 0.03 -20.33 -9.11
C PRO A 61 1.26 -19.65 -8.48
N VAL A 62 1.08 -18.86 -7.42
CA VAL A 62 2.16 -18.16 -6.72
C VAL A 62 2.96 -19.13 -5.85
N ARG A 63 2.30 -20.11 -5.21
CA ARG A 63 2.96 -21.15 -4.41
C ARG A 63 3.81 -22.11 -5.25
N ARG A 64 3.49 -22.28 -6.52
CA ARG A 64 4.24 -23.11 -7.48
C ARG A 64 5.46 -22.39 -8.07
N MET A 65 5.62 -21.09 -7.83
CA MET A 65 6.77 -20.35 -8.34
C MET A 65 8.02 -20.57 -7.49
N ALA A 66 9.18 -20.52 -8.15
CA ALA A 66 10.46 -20.52 -7.48
C ALA A 66 10.53 -19.39 -6.43
N PRO A 67 11.09 -19.62 -5.22
CA PRO A 67 11.14 -18.64 -4.14
C PRO A 67 11.57 -17.23 -4.56
N PRO A 68 12.66 -17.03 -5.35
CA PRO A 68 13.08 -15.68 -5.73
C PRO A 68 12.06 -14.94 -6.61
N ARG A 69 11.33 -15.67 -7.48
CA ARG A 69 10.30 -15.11 -8.36
C ARG A 69 9.05 -14.71 -7.58
N ARG A 70 8.68 -15.52 -6.58
CA ARG A 70 7.56 -15.26 -5.66
C ARG A 70 7.79 -13.99 -4.84
N TRP A 71 8.99 -13.82 -4.28
CA TRP A 71 9.34 -12.60 -3.55
C TRP A 71 9.36 -11.35 -4.44
N LEU A 72 9.83 -11.48 -5.68
CA LEU A 72 9.81 -10.40 -6.68
C LEU A 72 8.40 -9.93 -7.01
N LEU A 73 7.47 -10.86 -7.21
CA LEU A 73 6.06 -10.52 -7.48
C LEU A 73 5.40 -9.86 -6.28
N LEU A 74 5.59 -10.41 -5.07
CA LEU A 74 5.04 -9.79 -3.86
C LEU A 74 5.62 -8.39 -3.61
N ALA A 75 6.92 -8.19 -3.85
CA ALA A 75 7.55 -6.88 -3.71
C ALA A 75 7.12 -5.89 -4.80
N ALA A 76 6.89 -6.36 -6.03
CA ALA A 76 6.36 -5.52 -7.12
C ALA A 76 4.92 -5.09 -6.86
N VAL A 77 4.07 -5.99 -6.36
CA VAL A 77 2.68 -5.68 -6.00
C VAL A 77 2.60 -4.81 -4.74
N ALA A 78 3.51 -5.02 -3.78
CA ALA A 78 3.58 -4.19 -2.58
C ALA A 78 4.07 -2.77 -2.89
N CYS A 79 4.84 -2.58 -3.98
CA CYS A 79 5.32 -1.27 -4.37
C CYS A 79 4.14 -0.34 -4.65
N PRO A 80 4.02 0.80 -3.94
CA PRO A 80 2.91 1.73 -4.14
C PRO A 80 2.98 2.44 -5.50
N VAL A 81 4.15 2.45 -6.14
CA VAL A 81 4.42 3.14 -7.42
C VAL A 81 3.60 2.58 -8.60
N PRO A 82 3.55 1.27 -8.87
CA PRO A 82 2.70 0.74 -9.94
C PRO A 82 1.20 0.95 -9.66
N LEU A 83 0.79 0.97 -8.38
CA LEU A 83 -0.60 1.15 -8.00
C LEU A 83 -1.03 2.62 -8.16
N THR A 84 -0.17 3.57 -7.81
CA THR A 84 -0.39 5.00 -8.11
C THR A 84 -0.34 5.28 -9.60
N LEU A 85 0.59 4.67 -10.35
CA LEU A 85 0.62 4.80 -11.81
C LEU A 85 -0.64 4.22 -12.46
N ALA A 86 -1.12 3.05 -12.03
CA ALA A 86 -2.34 2.45 -12.53
C ALA A 86 -3.57 3.33 -12.26
N VAL A 87 -3.72 3.86 -11.04
CA VAL A 87 -4.81 4.77 -10.69
C VAL A 87 -4.73 6.08 -11.49
N VAL A 88 -3.54 6.66 -11.65
CA VAL A 88 -3.34 7.87 -12.46
C VAL A 88 -3.73 7.61 -13.91
N THR A 89 -3.28 6.49 -14.51
CA THR A 89 -3.65 6.15 -15.90
C THR A 89 -5.15 5.89 -16.06
N TRP A 90 -5.80 5.35 -15.05
CA TRP A 90 -7.24 5.10 -15.06
C TRP A 90 -8.05 6.40 -14.96
N VAL A 91 -7.62 7.32 -14.11
CA VAL A 91 -8.28 8.63 -13.92
C VAL A 91 -8.01 9.59 -15.08
N SER A 92 -6.89 9.43 -15.80
CA SER A 92 -6.57 10.26 -16.97
C SER A 92 -7.08 9.70 -18.31
N ALA A 93 -7.47 8.42 -18.34
CA ALA A 93 -8.10 7.80 -19.50
C ALA A 93 -9.64 7.73 -19.43
N GLY A 94 -10.24 8.11 -18.29
CA GLY A 94 -11.69 8.24 -18.09
C GLY A 94 -12.15 9.69 -18.09
#